data_AF-A0A1G1SQE5-F1
#
_entry.id   AF-A0A1G1SQE5-F1
#
_cell.length_a   1.000
_cell.length_b   1.000
_cell.length_c   1.000
_cell.angle_alpha   90.00
_cell.angle_beta   90.00
_cell.angle_gamma   90.00
#
_symmetry.space_group_name_H-M   'P 1'
#
loop_
_entity.id
_entity.type
_entity.pdbx_description
1 polymer ?
#
loop_
_entity_poly.entity_id
_entity_poly.type
_entity_poly.pdbx_seq_one_letter_code
_entity_poly.pdbx_strand_id
1 'polypeptide(L)'
;MGRALKAAISASETRALLGCDAKQLEQYIKSLLGPGMTVENYGRRTGKPGWELDHIAPCRAFDFSIEADRMACFHYTNVQPLWGSQNSRKNAI
;
A
#
# COMPACT_ATOMS: atom_id res chain seq x y z
N MET A 1 6.59 -27.18 6.39
CA MET A 1 5.15 -27.26 6.08
C MET A 1 4.56 -25.86 6.25
N GLY A 2 4.30 -25.13 5.18
CA GLY A 2 3.64 -23.82 5.23
C GLY A 2 2.44 -23.86 4.30
N ARG A 3 1.26 -24.21 4.83
CA ARG A 3 0.01 -24.03 4.09
C ARG A 3 -0.24 -22.53 4.03
N ALA A 4 0.01 -21.92 2.87
CA ALA A 4 -0.55 -20.61 2.57
C ALA A 4 -2.08 -20.77 2.51
N LEU A 5 -2.78 -20.29 3.52
CA LEU A 5 -4.23 -20.18 3.51
C LEU A 5 -4.60 -19.16 2.42
N LYS A 6 -5.00 -19.65 1.24
CA LYS A 6 -5.78 -18.86 0.27
C LYS A 6 -7.20 -18.70 0.82
N ALA A 7 -7.36 -17.92 1.88
CA ALA A 7 -8.66 -17.35 2.20
C ALA A 7 -8.86 -16.21 1.20
N ALA A 8 -9.89 -16.33 0.34
CA ALA A 8 -10.29 -15.20 -0.49
C ALA A 8 -10.91 -14.15 0.43
N ILE A 9 -10.15 -13.09 0.73
CA ILE A 9 -10.67 -11.94 1.46
C ILE A 9 -11.79 -11.34 0.62
N SER A 10 -12.98 -11.21 1.20
CA SER A 10 -14.13 -10.62 0.51
C SER A 10 -13.91 -9.14 0.24
N ALA A 11 -14.56 -8.61 -0.80
CA ALA A 11 -14.50 -7.18 -1.09
C ALA A 11 -15.01 -6.31 0.08
N SER A 12 -15.86 -6.84 0.95
CA SER A 12 -16.30 -6.18 2.20
C SER A 12 -15.21 -6.14 3.25
N GLU A 13 -14.47 -7.23 3.44
CA GLU A 13 -13.35 -7.27 4.40
C GLU A 13 -12.21 -6.36 3.95
N THR A 14 -11.90 -6.32 2.64
CA THR A 14 -10.92 -5.37 2.10
C THR A 14 -11.32 -3.93 2.34
N ARG A 15 -12.60 -3.57 2.15
CA ARG A 15 -13.11 -2.22 2.43
C ARG A 15 -13.04 -1.87 3.92
N ALA A 16 -13.34 -2.83 4.79
CA ALA A 16 -13.23 -2.64 6.23
C ALA A 16 -11.78 -2.36 6.66
N LEU A 17 -10.81 -3.14 6.16
CA LEU A 17 -9.39 -2.96 6.45
C LEU A 17 -8.84 -1.63 5.89
N LEU A 18 -9.23 -1.28 4.65
CA LEU A 18 -8.78 -0.04 4.03
C LEU A 18 -9.40 1.20 4.69
N GLY A 19 -10.57 1.09 5.34
CA GLY A 19 -11.31 2.23 5.89
C GLY A 19 -11.90 3.18 4.85
N CYS A 20 -11.94 2.74 3.58
CA CYS A 20 -12.51 3.49 2.47
C CYS A 20 -12.97 2.55 1.35
N ASP A 21 -13.73 3.08 0.39
CA ASP A 21 -14.04 2.38 -0.85
C ASP A 21 -12.94 2.57 -1.91
N ALA A 22 -13.04 1.81 -3.01
CA ALA A 22 -12.04 1.83 -4.08
C ALA A 22 -11.90 3.21 -4.76
N LYS A 23 -13.00 3.97 -4.87
CA LYS A 23 -13.01 5.30 -5.51
C LYS A 23 -12.34 6.32 -4.60
N GLN A 24 -12.61 6.26 -3.30
CA GLN A 24 -11.96 7.08 -2.28
C GLN A 24 -10.46 6.81 -2.24
N LEU A 25 -10.05 5.53 -2.25
CA LEU A 25 -8.63 5.15 -2.30
C LEU A 25 -7.95 5.71 -3.56
N GLU A 26 -8.59 5.58 -4.72
CA GLU A 26 -8.06 6.10 -5.99
C GLU A 26 -7.88 7.63 -5.94
N GLN A 27 -8.89 8.36 -5.45
CA GLN A 27 -8.84 9.81 -5.29
C GLN A 27 -7.75 10.24 -4.30
N TYR A 28 -7.60 9.51 -3.19
CA TYR A 28 -6.56 9.74 -2.21
C TYR A 28 -5.16 9.51 -2.79
N ILE A 29 -4.93 8.41 -3.49
CA ILE A 29 -3.62 8.16 -4.13
C ILE A 29 -3.31 9.24 -5.16
N LYS A 30 -4.30 9.64 -5.97
CA LYS A 30 -4.15 10.71 -6.97
C LYS A 30 -3.78 12.05 -6.34
N SER A 31 -4.29 12.36 -5.15
CA SER A 31 -3.95 13.60 -4.44
C SER A 31 -2.56 13.60 -3.82
N LEU A 32 -1.96 12.41 -3.61
CA LEU A 32 -0.61 12.25 -3.08
C LEU A 32 0.49 12.17 -4.15
N LEU A 33 0.15 12.10 -5.44
CA LEU A 33 1.13 11.97 -6.51
C LEU A 33 2.11 13.15 -6.51
N GLY A 34 3.38 12.84 -6.32
CA GLY A 34 4.47 13.81 -6.31
C GLY A 34 4.95 14.19 -7.72
N PRO A 35 5.96 15.07 -7.82
CA PRO A 35 6.53 15.49 -9.09
C PRO A 35 6.93 14.30 -9.99
N GLY A 36 6.38 14.28 -11.21
CA GLY A 36 6.64 13.24 -12.21
C GLY A 36 5.85 11.95 -12.04
N MET A 37 5.11 11.77 -10.95
CA MET A 37 4.24 10.61 -10.76
C MET A 37 2.93 10.82 -11.52
N THR A 38 2.54 9.83 -12.30
CA THR A 38 1.26 9.82 -13.04
C THR A 38 0.60 8.46 -12.86
N VAL A 39 -0.70 8.36 -13.08
CA VAL A 39 -1.41 7.08 -12.94
C VAL A 39 -0.82 6.01 -13.88
N GLU A 40 -0.30 6.44 -15.03
CA GLU A 40 0.25 5.58 -16.09
C GLU A 40 1.65 5.01 -15.78
N ASN A 41 2.39 5.62 -14.85
CA ASN A 41 3.70 5.14 -14.40
C ASN A 41 3.68 4.48 -13.02
N TYR A 42 2.51 3.95 -12.63
CA TYR A 42 2.38 2.99 -11.53
C TYR A 42 3.08 1.66 -11.87
N GLY A 43 3.90 1.18 -10.94
CA GLY A 43 4.67 -0.04 -11.02
C GLY A 43 5.95 0.08 -11.87
N ARG A 44 6.93 -0.76 -11.59
CA ARG A 44 8.17 -0.83 -12.37
C ARG A 44 7.90 -1.42 -13.76
N ARG A 45 8.33 -0.74 -14.82
CA ARG A 45 8.34 -1.26 -16.20
C ARG A 45 9.79 -1.48 -16.64
N THR A 46 10.05 -2.47 -17.50
CA THR A 46 11.41 -2.75 -17.99
C THR A 46 12.05 -1.48 -18.57
N GLY A 47 13.16 -1.05 -17.98
CA GLY A 47 13.90 0.15 -18.39
C GLY A 47 13.25 1.50 -18.02
N LYS A 48 12.16 1.54 -17.25
CA LYS A 48 11.51 2.79 -16.83
C LYS A 48 11.22 2.82 -15.32
N PRO A 49 11.58 3.91 -14.61
CA PRO A 49 11.17 4.08 -13.22
C PRO A 49 9.65 4.27 -13.15
N GLY A 50 9.03 3.63 -12.18
CA GLY A 50 7.64 3.83 -11.81
C GLY A 50 7.52 4.00 -10.31
N TRP A 51 6.43 4.60 -9.86
CA TRP A 51 6.12 4.66 -8.44
C TRP A 51 5.33 3.42 -8.02
N GLU A 52 5.42 3.08 -6.75
CA GLU A 52 4.79 1.93 -6.13
C GLU A 52 3.98 2.41 -4.92
N LEU A 53 2.99 1.63 -4.51
CA LEU A 53 2.31 1.85 -3.24
C LEU A 53 3.20 1.35 -2.10
N ASP A 54 3.42 2.22 -1.12
CA ASP A 54 4.24 1.95 0.05
C ASP A 54 3.49 2.34 1.32
N HIS A 55 3.80 1.68 2.44
CA HIS A 55 3.21 2.02 3.73
C HIS A 55 4.03 3.11 4.41
N ILE A 56 3.41 4.22 4.84
CA ILE A 56 4.08 5.32 5.53
C ILE A 56 4.78 4.79 6.80
N ALA A 57 4.00 4.22 7.72
CA ALA A 57 4.52 3.39 8.79
C ALA A 57 4.66 1.94 8.28
N PRO A 58 5.85 1.34 8.36
CA PRO A 58 6.06 0.00 7.79
C PRO A 58 5.27 -1.05 8.57
N CYS A 59 4.82 -2.11 7.90
CA CYS A 59 4.06 -3.20 8.53
C CYS A 59 4.73 -3.79 9.78
N ARG A 60 6.07 -3.79 9.83
CA ARG A 60 6.86 -4.27 10.98
C ARG A 60 6.69 -3.43 12.26
N ALA A 61 6.09 -2.25 12.17
CA ALA A 61 5.84 -1.37 13.32
C ALA A 61 4.52 -1.70 14.05
N PHE A 62 3.73 -2.64 13.53
CA PHE A 62 2.40 -2.99 14.03
C PHE A 62 2.37 -4.42 14.58
N ASP A 63 1.58 -4.64 15.63
CA ASP A 63 1.28 -5.96 16.18
C ASP A 63 0.00 -6.52 15.56
N PHE A 64 0.12 -7.48 14.65
CA PHE A 64 -1.04 -8.08 13.97
C PHE A 64 -1.90 -9.02 14.83
N SER A 65 -1.50 -9.28 16.08
CA SER A 65 -2.40 -9.88 17.06
C SER A 65 -3.49 -8.90 17.53
N ILE A 66 -3.23 -7.59 17.42
CA ILE A 66 -4.12 -6.51 17.84
C ILE A 66 -4.95 -6.04 16.64
N GLU A 67 -6.28 -6.00 16.80
CA GLU A 67 -7.20 -5.61 15.72
C GLU A 67 -6.98 -4.15 15.28
N ALA A 68 -6.82 -3.23 16.23
CA ALA A 68 -6.57 -1.83 15.95
C ALA A 68 -5.29 -1.62 15.12
N ASP A 69 -4.23 -2.37 15.40
CA ASP A 69 -2.97 -2.30 14.66
C ASP A 69 -3.09 -2.85 13.24
N ARG A 70 -3.85 -3.93 13.03
CA ARG A 70 -4.17 -4.41 11.67
C ARG A 70 -4.92 -3.35 10.88
N MET A 71 -5.95 -2.75 11.48
CA MET A 71 -6.74 -1.70 10.84
C MET A 71 -5.87 -0.49 10.52
N ALA A 72 -5.06 -0.02 11.47
CA ALA A 72 -4.17 1.12 11.28
C ALA A 72 -3.09 0.86 10.21
N CYS A 73 -2.52 -0.34 10.18
CA CYS A 73 -1.51 -0.72 9.20
C CYS A 73 -2.05 -0.64 7.77
N PHE A 74 -3.26 -1.17 7.53
CA PHE A 74 -3.84 -1.27 6.19
C PHE A 74 -4.79 -0.12 5.83
N HIS A 75 -5.03 0.83 6.75
CA HIS A 75 -5.86 1.98 6.48
C HIS A 75 -5.30 2.81 5.32
N TYR A 76 -6.18 3.36 4.47
CA TYR A 76 -5.77 4.13 3.30
C TYR A 76 -4.89 5.34 3.64
N THR A 77 -4.99 5.89 4.86
CA THR A 77 -4.13 7.00 5.30
C THR A 77 -2.71 6.59 5.65
N ASN A 78 -2.43 5.29 5.76
CA ASN A 78 -1.08 4.75 5.97
C ASN A 78 -0.41 4.34 4.65
N VAL A 79 -0.99 4.66 3.48
CA VAL A 79 -0.33 4.42 2.18
C VAL A 79 0.15 5.72 1.53
N GLN A 80 1.25 5.62 0.77
CA GLN A 80 1.82 6.71 -0.01
C GLN A 80 2.34 6.19 -1.36
N PRO A 81 2.30 7.00 -2.42
CA PRO A 81 3.06 6.72 -3.63
C PRO A 81 4.55 7.01 -3.38
N LEU A 82 5.41 6.07 -3.72
CA LEU A 82 6.87 6.21 -3.56
C LEU A 82 7.56 5.72 -4.82
N TRP A 83 8.59 6.41 -5.31
CA TRP A 83 9.35 5.91 -6.46
C TRP A 83 9.97 4.56 -6.11
N GLY A 84 9.90 3.56 -7.01
CA GLY A 84 10.44 2.22 -6.73
C GLY A 84 11.93 2.23 -6.36
N SER A 85 12.69 3.20 -6.86
CA SER A 85 14.09 3.44 -6.45
C SER A 85 14.22 3.92 -4.99
N GLN A 86 13.31 4.77 -4.53
CA GLN A 86 13.24 5.21 -3.13
C GLN A 86 12.75 4.09 -2.22
N ASN A 87 11.74 3.33 -2.66
CA ASN A 87 11.23 2.16 -1.94
C ASN A 87 12.33 1.08 -1.75
N SER A 88 13.13 0.84 -2.78
CA SER A 88 14.28 -0.09 -2.70
C SER A 88 15.30 0.36 -1.65
N ARG A 89 15.55 1.67 -1.53
CA ARG A 89 16.46 2.23 -0.51
C ARG A 89 15.86 2.18 0.90
N LYS A 90 14.54 2.38 1.02
CA LYS A 90 13.81 2.29 2.29
C LYS A 90 13.91 0.90 2.92
N ASN A 91 13.88 -0.15 2.11
CA ASN A 91 13.99 -1.54 2.59
C ASN A 91 15.44 -2.03 2.80
N ALA A 92 16.45 -1.22 2.45
CA ALA A 92 17.86 -1.57 2.60
C ALA A 92 18.45 -1.16 3.97
N ILE A 93 17.63 -0.63 4.89
CA ILE A 93 17.99 -0.13 6.22
C ILE A 93 17.11 -0.87 7.26
#